data_AF-A0A631V9P8-F1
#
_entry.id   AF-A0A631V9P8-F1
#
_cell.length_a   1.000
_cell.length_b   1.000
_cell.length_c   1.000
_cell.angle_alpha   90.00
_cell.angle_beta   90.00
_cell.angle_gamma   90.00
#
_symmetry.space_group_name_H-M   'P 1'
#
loop_
_entity.id
_entity.type
_entity.pdbx_description
1 polymer ?
#
loop_
_entity_poly.entity_id
_entity_poly.type
_entity_poly.pdbx_seq_one_letter_code
_entity_poly.pdbx_strand_id
1 'polypeptide(L)'
;MRKNRRFTVEDLKEYSISTGYILEFHRYKKVFTLRKAENPANWSWIYFPHTDDKLVELVDDLTYEGWLIAIDKTIKELSEQDKITL
;
A
#
# COMPACT_ATOMS: atom_id res chain seq x y z
N MET A 1 -24.44 15.50 1.77
CA MET A 1 -24.06 14.54 2.84
C MET A 1 -23.63 13.23 2.18
N ARG A 2 -22.32 12.97 2.07
CA ARG A 2 -21.83 11.68 1.54
C ARG A 2 -22.05 10.62 2.62
N LYS A 3 -22.79 9.57 2.27
CA LYS A 3 -23.11 8.42 3.12
C LYS A 3 -21.82 7.81 3.68
N ASN A 4 -21.86 7.33 4.92
CA ASN A 4 -20.84 6.49 5.57
C ASN A 4 -20.64 5.16 4.81
N ARG A 5 -20.15 5.21 3.57
CA ARG A 5 -19.76 4.02 2.83
C ARG A 5 -18.46 3.54 3.47
N ARG A 6 -18.42 2.27 3.90
CA ARG A 6 -17.15 1.61 4.26
C ARG A 6 -16.24 1.66 3.04
N PHE A 7 -15.00 2.14 3.22
CA PHE A 7 -14.00 2.11 2.15
C PHE A 7 -13.70 0.67 1.75
N THR A 8 -13.18 0.48 0.54
CA THR A 8 -13.00 -0.81 -0.11
C THR A 8 -11.57 -0.95 -0.62
N VAL A 9 -11.16 -2.17 -0.97
CA VAL A 9 -9.88 -2.40 -1.67
C VAL A 9 -9.75 -1.50 -2.90
N GLU A 10 -10.85 -1.26 -3.61
CA GLU A 10 -10.83 -0.47 -4.83
C GLU A 10 -10.52 1.01 -4.56
N ASP A 11 -11.04 1.57 -3.47
CA ASP A 11 -10.69 2.93 -3.04
C ASP A 11 -9.18 3.04 -2.74
N LEU A 12 -8.57 1.98 -2.18
CA LEU A 12 -7.12 1.92 -1.90
C LEU A 12 -6.27 1.76 -3.17
N LYS A 13 -6.77 1.01 -4.15
CA LYS A 13 -6.11 0.91 -5.46
C LYS A 13 -6.17 2.22 -6.22
N GLU A 14 -7.32 2.89 -6.25
CA GLU A 14 -7.47 4.20 -6.87
C GLU A 14 -6.49 5.20 -6.25
N TYR A 15 -6.39 5.22 -4.92
CA TYR A 15 -5.41 6.06 -4.23
C TYR A 15 -3.97 5.72 -4.62
N SER A 16 -3.59 4.44 -4.60
CA SER A 16 -2.25 4.00 -4.98
C SER A 16 -1.90 4.37 -6.44
N ILE A 17 -2.84 4.21 -7.36
CA ILE A 17 -2.64 4.58 -8.78
C ILE A 17 -2.41 6.08 -8.90
N SER A 18 -3.12 6.89 -8.12
CA SER A 18 -2.94 8.35 -8.14
C SER A 18 -1.54 8.80 -7.70
N THR A 19 -0.81 7.96 -6.96
CA THR A 19 0.57 8.21 -6.53
C THR A 19 1.62 7.54 -7.42
N GLY A 20 1.20 6.86 -8.50
CA GLY A 20 2.09 6.17 -9.45
C GLY A 20 2.42 4.73 -9.06
N TYR A 21 1.68 4.15 -8.11
CA TYR A 21 1.89 2.80 -7.61
C TYR A 21 0.68 1.90 -7.84
N ILE A 22 0.90 0.59 -7.83
CA ILE A 22 -0.15 -0.41 -8.00
C ILE A 22 -0.22 -1.22 -6.72
N LEU A 23 -1.40 -1.21 -6.09
CA LEU A 23 -1.71 -2.03 -4.92
C LEU A 23 -2.35 -3.35 -5.37
N GLU A 24 -1.75 -4.46 -4.95
CA GLU A 24 -2.23 -5.80 -5.27
C GLU A 24 -2.32 -6.65 -4.00
N PHE A 25 -3.29 -7.57 -3.98
CA PHE A 25 -3.41 -8.56 -2.92
C PHE A 25 -2.83 -9.90 -3.37
N HIS A 26 -1.71 -10.29 -2.77
CA HIS A 26 -1.01 -11.53 -3.09
C HIS A 26 -1.66 -12.72 -2.37
N ARG A 27 -2.71 -13.30 -2.98
CA ARG A 27 -3.57 -14.35 -2.40
C ARG A 27 -2.85 -15.48 -1.69
N TYR A 28 -1.76 -16.02 -2.28
CA TYR A 28 -1.04 -17.17 -1.70
C TYR A 28 -0.32 -16.82 -0.38
N LYS A 29 0.22 -15.60 -0.29
CA LYS A 29 0.94 -15.09 0.87
C LYS A 29 0.00 -14.38 1.85
N LYS A 30 -1.24 -14.09 1.41
CA LYS A 30 -2.24 -13.28 2.11
C LYS A 30 -1.73 -11.91 2.53
N VAL A 31 -0.99 -11.21 1.67
CA VAL A 31 -0.46 -9.88 1.99
C VAL A 31 -0.78 -8.89 0.88
N PHE A 32 -0.87 -7.61 1.23
CA PHE A 32 -0.90 -6.53 0.26
C PHE A 32 0.51 -6.13 -0.14
N THR A 33 0.69 -5.85 -1.42
CA THR A 33 1.95 -5.43 -2.03
C THR A 33 1.75 -4.15 -2.80
N LEU A 34 2.75 -3.28 -2.76
CA LEU A 34 2.79 -2.05 -3.54
C LEU A 34 3.98 -2.11 -4.49
N ARG A 35 3.75 -1.82 -5.77
CA ARG A 35 4.79 -1.78 -6.80
C ARG A 35 4.73 -0.51 -7.63
N LYS A 36 5.87 -0.01 -8.08
CA LYS A 36 5.92 1.17 -8.96
C LYS A 36 5.34 0.80 -10.33
N ALA A 37 4.43 1.62 -10.87
CA ALA A 37 3.76 1.30 -12.13
C ALA A 37 4.74 1.21 -13.31
N GLU A 38 5.73 2.11 -13.34
CA GLU A 38 6.73 2.20 -14.43
C GLU A 38 7.88 1.19 -14.28
N ASN A 39 8.15 0.72 -13.06
CA ASN A 39 9.18 -0.27 -12.78
C ASN A 39 8.66 -1.34 -11.81
N PRO A 40 8.01 -2.41 -12.32
CA PRO A 40 7.46 -3.48 -11.49
C PRO A 40 8.48 -4.23 -10.64
N ALA A 41 9.78 -4.13 -10.96
CA ALA A 41 10.84 -4.72 -10.14
C ALA A 41 11.00 -4.01 -8.80
N ASN A 42 10.58 -2.74 -8.70
CA ASN A 42 10.58 -2.00 -7.44
C ASN A 42 9.22 -2.17 -6.73
N TRP A 43 9.19 -3.03 -5.70
CA TRP A 43 7.99 -3.36 -4.94
C TRP A 43 8.31 -3.67 -3.47
N SER A 44 7.33 -3.49 -2.58
CA SER A 44 7.41 -3.87 -1.17
C SER A 44 6.06 -4.39 -0.66
N TRP A 45 6.10 -5.07 0.49
CA TRP A 45 4.91 -5.48 1.24
C TRP A 45 4.38 -4.32 2.08
N ILE A 46 3.08 -4.28 2.32
CA ILE A 46 2.47 -3.31 3.24
C ILE A 46 2.52 -3.85 4.67
N TYR A 47 3.07 -3.06 5.58
CA TYR A 47 3.09 -3.31 7.02
C TYR A 47 2.14 -2.39 7.77
N PHE A 48 1.81 -2.75 9.01
CA PHE A 48 1.03 -1.90 9.89
C PHE A 48 1.81 -0.60 10.15
N PRO A 49 1.18 0.59 10.03
CA PRO A 49 1.89 1.86 10.11
C PRO A 49 2.56 2.11 11.48
N HIS A 50 2.12 1.39 12.51
CA HIS A 50 2.66 1.46 13.87
C HIS A 50 3.67 0.34 14.20
N THR A 51 3.80 -0.68 13.34
CA THR A 51 4.70 -1.82 13.56
C THR A 51 5.24 -2.33 12.22
N ASP A 52 6.52 -2.13 11.95
CA ASP A 52 7.17 -2.64 10.73
C ASP A 52 7.34 -4.17 10.75
N ASP A 53 7.00 -4.81 11.86
CA ASP A 53 7.09 -6.26 12.03
C ASP A 53 5.83 -7.01 11.55
N LYS A 54 4.71 -6.32 11.33
CA LYS A 54 3.42 -6.96 11.04
C LYS A 54 2.87 -6.59 9.67
N LEU A 55 2.64 -7.61 8.84
CA LEU A 55 2.06 -7.48 7.51
C LEU A 55 0.56 -7.20 7.55
N VAL A 56 0.10 -6.42 6.58
CA VAL A 56 -1.33 -6.21 6.33
C VAL A 56 -1.86 -7.30 5.42
N GLU A 57 -2.84 -8.05 5.92
CA GLU A 57 -3.42 -9.21 5.24
C GLU A 57 -4.87 -8.96 4.81
N LEU A 58 -5.57 -8.06 5.50
CA LEU A 58 -6.99 -7.75 5.27
C LEU A 58 -7.21 -6.25 5.19
N VAL A 59 -8.25 -5.83 4.47
CA VAL A 59 -8.67 -4.41 4.45
C VAL A 59 -9.05 -3.93 5.85
N ASP A 60 -9.65 -4.80 6.65
CA ASP A 60 -10.12 -4.47 8.00
C ASP A 60 -9.01 -4.41 9.04
N ASP A 61 -7.77 -4.76 8.68
CA ASP A 61 -6.60 -4.63 9.58
C ASP A 61 -6.30 -3.18 9.94
N LEU A 62 -6.67 -2.23 9.06
CA LEU A 62 -6.43 -0.81 9.23
C LEU A 62 -7.69 0.00 8.94
N THR A 63 -7.78 1.20 9.50
CA THR A 63 -8.76 2.20 9.06
C THR A 63 -8.37 2.75 7.68
N TYR A 64 -9.27 3.46 7.00
CA TYR A 64 -8.94 4.10 5.72
C TYR A 64 -7.71 4.99 5.84
N GLU A 65 -7.64 5.83 6.88
CA GLU A 65 -6.49 6.68 7.17
C GLU A 65 -5.22 5.86 7.45
N GLY A 66 -5.34 4.79 8.24
CA GLY A 66 -4.22 3.88 8.48
C GLY A 66 -3.66 3.25 7.19
N TRP A 67 -4.54 2.92 6.24
CA TRP A 67 -4.15 2.46 4.92
C TRP A 67 -3.41 3.52 4.10
N LEU A 68 -3.91 4.77 4.07
CA LEU A 68 -3.21 5.85 3.36
C LEU A 68 -1.80 6.04 3.93
N ILE A 69 -1.68 6.07 5.26
CA ILE A 69 -0.37 6.20 5.95
C ILE A 69 0.54 5.02 5.59
N ALA A 70 0.03 3.78 5.60
CA ALA A 70 0.82 2.60 5.28
C ALA A 70 1.30 2.61 3.82
N ILE A 71 0.45 3.03 2.88
CA ILE A 71 0.79 3.20 1.47
C ILE A 71 1.87 4.27 1.32
N ASP A 72 1.66 5.47 1.87
CA ASP A 72 2.61 6.58 1.79
C ASP A 72 3.98 6.23 2.39
N LYS A 73 3.99 5.54 3.52
CA LYS A 73 5.23 5.04 4.14
C LYS A 73 5.96 4.08 3.22
N THR A 74 5.24 3.11 2.65
CA THR A 74 5.81 2.13 1.71
C THR A 74 6.37 2.81 0.46
N ILE A 75 5.65 3.80 -0.10
CA ILE A 75 6.12 4.60 -1.23
C ILE A 75 7.42 5.33 -0.91
N LYS A 76 7.49 5.93 0.27
CA LYS A 76 8.68 6.65 0.71
C LYS A 76 9.89 5.72 0.78
N GLU A 77 9.72 4.53 1.37
CA GLU A 77 10.78 3.52 1.47
C GLU A 77 11.26 3.06 0.08
N LEU A 78 10.32 2.75 -0.82
CA LEU A 78 10.64 2.35 -2.21
C LEU A 78 11.38 3.46 -2.97
N SER A 79 11.00 4.72 -2.73
CA SER A 79 11.62 5.89 -3.36
C SER A 79 13.00 6.20 -2.79
N GLU A 80 13.26 5.90 -1.52
CA GLU A 80 14.59 6.02 -0.90
C GLU A 80 15.53 4.91 -1.38
N GLN A 81 15.04 3.68 -1.56
CA GLN A 81 15.80 2.58 -2.16
C GLN A 81 16.22 2.87 -3.61
N ASP A 82 15.31 3.45 -4.42
CA ASP A 82 15.61 3.89 -5.78
C ASP A 82 16.82 4.84 -5.83
N LYS A 83 16.97 5.74 -4.85
CA LYS A 83 18.06 6.73 -4.80
C LYS A 83 19.42 6.12 -4.45
N ILE A 84 19.45 4.99 -3.76
CA ILE A 84 20.70 4.31 -3.37
C ILE A 84 21.27 3.50 -4.54
N THR A 85 20.41 3.14 -5.50
CA THR A 85 20.75 2.25 -6.62
C THR A 85 21.12 3.02 -7.92
N LEU A 86 21.14 4.36 -7.87
CA LEU A 86 21.55 5.28 -8.93
C LEU A 86 22.96 5.82 -8.67
#